data_AF-A0A6G7YGK3-F1
#
_entry.id   AF-A0A6G7YGK3-F1
#
_cell.length_a   1.000
_cell.length_b   1.000
_cell.length_c   1.000
_cell.angle_alpha   90.00
_cell.angle_beta   90.00
_cell.angle_gamma   90.00
#
_symmetry.space_group_name_H-M   'P 1'
#
loop_
_entity.id
_entity.type
_entity.pdbx_description
1 polymer ?
#
loop_
_entity_poly.entity_id
_entity_poly.type
_entity_poly.pdbx_seq_one_letter_code
_entity_poly.pdbx_strand_id
1 'polypeptide(L)' 'MPEPPWPSPDNPMLAALLHDAGKNVDALGVDAAFIQLATHCWFEGGIEAYDRGQRDARGAPAEG' A
#
# COMPACT_ATOMS: atom_id res chain seq x y z
N MET A 1 -5.33 -19.52 5.40
CA MET A 1 -4.62 -18.59 6.30
C MET A 1 -5.30 -17.23 6.20
N PRO A 2 -5.38 -16.43 7.27
CA PRO A 2 -5.72 -15.03 7.11
C PRO A 2 -4.72 -14.38 6.14
N GLU A 3 -5.21 -13.48 5.30
CA GLU A 3 -4.38 -12.72 4.37
C GLU A 3 -3.31 -11.97 5.19
N PRO A 4 -2.01 -12.05 4.81
CA PRO A 4 -0.97 -11.36 5.58
C PRO A 4 -1.29 -9.86 5.66
N PRO A 5 -1.04 -9.21 6.81
CA PRO A 5 -1.39 -7.80 6.98
C PRO A 5 -0.46 -6.86 6.19
N TRP A 6 0.56 -7.40 5.52
CA TRP A 6 1.51 -6.69 4.68
C TRP A 6 1.56 -7.31 3.29
N PRO A 7 1.88 -6.51 2.25
CA PRO A 7 2.05 -7.00 0.89
C PRO A 7 3.18 -8.04 0.78
N SER A 8 3.06 -8.95 -0.19
CA SER A 8 4.19 -9.79 -0.60
C SER A 8 5.39 -8.91 -1.02
N PRO A 9 6.64 -9.29 -0.71
CA PRO A 9 7.82 -8.60 -1.22
C PRO A 9 7.84 -8.50 -2.76
N ASP A 10 7.20 -9.45 -3.45
CA ASP A 10 7.09 -9.47 -4.92
C ASP A 10 5.91 -8.65 -5.45
N ASN A 11 5.23 -7.86 -4.60
CA ASN A 11 4.10 -7.05 -5.03
C ASN A 11 4.57 -5.96 -6.03
N PRO A 12 3.99 -5.89 -7.24
CA PRO A 12 4.39 -4.91 -8.26
C PRO A 12 4.24 -3.45 -7.80
N MET A 13 3.33 -3.16 -6.86
CA MET A 13 3.19 -1.84 -6.26
C MET A 13 4.44 -1.45 -5.46
N LEU A 14 5.03 -2.38 -4.70
CA LEU A 14 6.26 -2.09 -3.95
C LEU A 14 7.43 -1.76 -4.90
N ALA A 15 7.53 -2.48 -6.02
CA ALA A 15 8.52 -2.20 -7.04
C ALA A 15 8.32 -0.80 -7.68
N ALA A 16 7.07 -0.42 -7.97
CA ALA A 16 6.74 0.89 -8.51
C ALA A 16 7.07 2.02 -7.52
N LEU A 17 6.73 1.85 -6.24
CA LEU A 17 7.02 2.80 -5.16
C LEU A 17 8.53 3.00 -4.97
N LEU A 18 9.30 1.91 -4.98
CA LEU A 18 10.76 1.97 -4.86
C LEU A 18 11.41 2.68 -6.07
N HIS A 19 10.91 2.40 -7.28
CA HIS A 19 11.38 3.05 -8.50
C HIS A 19 11.13 4.56 -8.49
N ASP A 20 9.94 4.98 -8.04
CA ASP A 20 9.60 6.39 -7.91
C ASP A 20 10.45 7.09 -6.84
N ALA A 21 10.62 6.47 -5.67
CA ALA A 21 11.51 6.97 -4.63
C ALA A 21 12.94 7.17 -5.14
N GLY A 22 13.47 6.22 -5.92
CA GLY A 22 14.80 6.33 -6.53
C GLY A 22 14.95 7.55 -7.43
N LYS A 23 13.94 7.89 -8.23
CA LYS A 23 13.94 9.13 -9.05
C LYS A 23 13.88 10.38 -8.19
N ASN A 24 13.12 10.33 -7.10
CA ASN A 24 12.91 11.48 -6.23
C ASN A 24 14.13 11.78 -5.36
N VAL A 25 15.01 10.80 -5.08
CA VAL A 25 16.25 11.04 -4.34
C VAL A 25 17.12 12.09 -5.04
N ASP A 26 17.31 11.98 -6.35
CA ASP A 26 18.13 12.92 -7.11
C ASP A 26 17.49 14.31 -7.24
N ALA A 27 16.15 14.38 -7.26
CA ALA A 27 15.40 15.61 -7.46
C ALA A 27 15.10 16.39 -6.16
N LEU A 28 14.83 15.67 -5.06
CA LEU A 28 14.31 16.23 -3.81
C LEU A 28 15.27 16.07 -2.62
N GLY A 29 16.29 15.21 -2.76
CA GLY A 29 17.13 14.76 -1.65
C GLY A 29 16.53 13.57 -0.90
N VAL A 30 17.40 12.82 -0.21
CA VAL A 30 17.07 11.53 0.43
C VAL A 30 15.91 11.65 1.42
N ASP A 31 15.97 12.61 2.34
CA ASP A 31 14.97 12.75 3.39
C ASP A 31 13.57 13.03 2.82
N ALA A 32 13.47 13.95 1.86
CA ALA A 32 12.19 14.29 1.23
C ALA A 32 11.64 13.13 0.40
N ALA A 33 12.49 12.42 -0.35
CA ALA A 33 12.09 11.25 -1.12
C ALA A 33 11.56 10.12 -0.21
N PHE A 34 12.16 9.92 0.95
CA PHE A 34 11.74 8.90 1.91
C PHE A 34 10.44 9.27 2.62
N ILE A 35 10.24 10.55 2.96
CA ILE A 35 8.95 11.04 3.48
C ILE A 35 7.83 10.82 2.44
N GLN A 36 8.10 11.13 1.17
CA GLN A 36 7.13 10.92 0.09
C GLN A 36 6.82 9.43 -0.08
N LEU A 37 7.83 8.56 -0.11
CA LEU A 37 7.65 7.10 -0.17
C LEU A 37 6.80 6.59 1.00
N ALA A 38 7.11 6.98 2.23
CA ALA A 38 6.36 6.56 3.41
C ALA A 38 4.90 7.03 3.36
N THR A 39 4.66 8.25 2.88
CA THR A 39 3.31 8.80 2.70
C THR A 39 2.51 8.00 1.67
N HIS A 40 3.11 7.64 0.54
CA HIS A 40 2.47 6.78 -0.46
C HIS A 40 2.18 5.38 0.08
N CYS A 41 3.14 4.73 0.76
CA CYS A 41 2.91 3.42 1.37
C CYS A 41 1.72 3.45 2.35
N TRP A 42 1.59 4.51 3.15
CA TRP A 42 0.46 4.69 4.06
C TRP A 42 -0.87 4.79 3.31
N PHE A 43 -0.91 5.59 2.24
CA PHE A 43 -2.11 5.80 1.44
C PHE A 43 -2.57 4.50 0.76
N GLU A 44 -1.66 3.77 0.11
CA GLU A 44 -1.96 2.48 -0.53
C GLU A 44 -2.46 1.44 0.48
N GLY A 45 -1.85 1.38 1.68
CA GLY A 45 -2.33 0.51 2.76
C GLY A 45 -3.76 0.86 3.21
N GLY A 46 -4.12 2.15 3.21
CA GLY A 46 -5.48 2.61 3.49
C GLY A 46 -6.49 2.16 2.43
N ILE A 47 -6.13 2.23 1.14
CA ILE A 47 -6.96 1.73 0.04
C ILE A 47 -7.17 0.22 0.18
N GLU A 48 -6.10 -0.55 0.39
CA GLU A 48 -6.18 -2.00 0.53
C GLU A 48 -7.09 -2.41 1.71
N ALA A 49 -6.93 -1.75 2.86
CA ALA A 49 -7.75 -2.00 4.04
C ALA A 49 -9.24 -1.68 3.79
N TYR A 50 -9.51 -0.56 3.09
CA TYR A 50 -10.88 -0.18 2.73
C TYR A 50 -11.53 -1.19 1.77
N ASP A 51 -10.80 -1.58 0.72
CA ASP A 51 -11.27 -2.57 -0.26
C ASP A 51 -11.52 -3.93 0.40
N ARG A 52 -10.61 -4.37 1.28
CA ARG A 52 -10.80 -5.61 2.06
C ARG A 52 -12.05 -5.52 2.92
N GLY A 53 -12.22 -4.43 3.66
CA GLY A 53 -13.42 -4.20 4.48
C GLY A 53 -14.72 -4.21 3.66
N GLN A 54 -14.71 -3.64 2.45
CA GLN A 54 -15.86 -3.71 1.54
C GLN A 54 -16.15 -5.14 1.06
N ARG A 55 -15.12 -5.93 0.74
CA ARG A 55 -15.30 -7.33 0.32
C ARG A 55 -15.88 -8.17 1.46
N ASP A 56 -15.36 -7.99 2.67
CA ASP A 56 -15.84 -8.70 3.86
C ASP A 56 -17.31 -8.37 4.14
N ALA A 57 -17.69 -7.09 4.05
CA ALA A 57 -19.08 -6.66 4.23
C ALA A 57 -20.04 -7.23 3.18
N ARG A 58 -19.59 -7.40 1.92
CA ARG A 58 -20.40 -8.02 0.85
C ARG A 58 -20.50 -9.55 0.97
N GLY A 59 -19.49 -10.17 1.59
CA GLY A 59 -19.43 -11.62 1.81
C GLY A 59 -20.12 -12.10 3.09
N ALA A 60 -20.51 -11.19 3.98
CA ALA A 60 -21.27 -11.52 5.18
C ALA A 60 -22.66 -12.07 4.80
N PRO A 61 -23.09 -13.24 5.33
CA PRO A 61 -24.43 -13.74 5.08
C PRO A 61 -25.44 -12.73 5.64
N ALA A 62 -26.53 -12.49 4.91
CA ALA A 62 -27.65 -11.72 5.43
C ALA A 62 -28.18 -12.44 6.68
N GLU A 63 -28.00 -11.85 7.86
CA GLU A 63 -28.63 -12.35 9.08
C GLU A 63 -30.15 -12.30 8.87
N GLY A 64 -30.76 -13.47 8.75
CA GLY A 64 -32.20 -13.68 8.62
C GLY A 64 -32.86 -13.96 9.95
#